data_AF-A0A1E7HTY8-F1
#
_entry.id   AF-A0A1E7HTY8-F1
#
_cell.length_a   1.000
_cell.length_b   1.000
_cell.length_c   1.000
_cell.angle_alpha   90.00
_cell.angle_beta   90.00
_cell.angle_gamma   90.00
#
_symmetry.space_group_name_H-M   'P 1'
#
loop_
_entity.id
_entity.type
_entity.pdbx_description
1 polymer ?
#
loop_
_entity_poly.entity_id
_entity_poly.type
_entity_poly.pdbx_seq_one_letter_code
_entity_poly.pdbx_strand_id
1 'polypeptide(L)'
;MHPEISVIVPVLNEGRYLERTLASTANQNTNTSYELIVADSESTDGSMSIAERYADVIIQCEEKGIGAGRHCGAKHAGGRHLVFIDIDRLLHAHGGYQLLIRRGIVLRRHKSFLLGTMTVLGGQEKGVAGA
;
A
#
# COMPACT_ATOMS: atom_id res chain seq x y z
N MET A 1 -9.74 19.01 -1.85
CA MET A 1 -8.55 19.01 -0.97
C MET A 1 -7.69 17.82 -1.38
N HIS A 2 -6.38 17.97 -1.48
CA HIS A 2 -5.49 16.82 -1.76
C HIS A 2 -5.28 16.02 -0.46
N PRO A 3 -5.27 14.68 -0.51
CA PRO A 3 -4.99 13.86 0.68
C PRO A 3 -3.56 14.13 1.17
N GLU A 4 -3.31 13.93 2.47
CA GLU A 4 -1.95 14.04 3.00
C GLU A 4 -1.12 12.80 2.62
N ILE A 5 -1.78 11.63 2.54
CA ILE A 5 -1.16 10.33 2.33
C ILE A 5 -1.87 9.60 1.19
N SER A 6 -1.09 9.00 0.29
CA SER A 6 -1.59 7.97 -0.63
C SER A 6 -1.06 6.62 -0.18
N VAL A 7 -1.97 5.71 0.13
CA VAL A 7 -1.65 4.35 0.50
C VAL A 7 -1.83 3.48 -0.74
N ILE A 8 -0.77 2.79 -1.15
CA ILE A 8 -0.73 2.03 -2.39
C ILE A 8 -0.56 0.56 -2.05
N VAL A 9 -1.51 -0.26 -2.50
CA VAL A 9 -1.52 -1.71 -2.34
C VAL A 9 -1.41 -2.35 -3.72
N PRO A 10 -0.24 -2.89 -4.12
CA PRO A 10 -0.11 -3.64 -5.37
C PRO A 10 -0.79 -5.01 -5.23
N VAL A 11 -1.53 -5.45 -6.25
CA VAL A 11 -2.33 -6.68 -6.24
C VAL A 11 -2.12 -7.51 -7.51
N LEU A 12 -1.99 -8.83 -7.35
CA LEU A 12 -2.03 -9.81 -8.43
C LEU A 12 -2.46 -11.18 -7.90
N ASN A 13 -3.73 -11.56 -8.06
CA ASN A 13 -4.30 -12.86 -7.66
C ASN A 13 -4.15 -13.18 -6.16
N GLU A 14 -4.55 -12.23 -5.32
CA GLU A 14 -4.28 -12.27 -3.88
C GLU A 14 -5.54 -12.16 -3.02
N GLY A 15 -6.69 -12.55 -3.58
CA GLY A 15 -8.00 -12.36 -2.94
C GLY A 15 -8.10 -12.96 -1.53
N ARG A 16 -7.34 -14.03 -1.26
CA ARG A 16 -7.29 -14.69 0.06
C ARG A 16 -6.85 -13.77 1.20
N TYR A 17 -5.88 -12.88 0.96
CA TYR A 17 -5.29 -12.02 2.00
C TYR A 17 -5.67 -10.54 1.83
N LEU A 18 -6.16 -10.18 0.65
CA LEU A 18 -6.47 -8.81 0.28
C LEU A 18 -7.50 -8.18 1.22
N GLU A 19 -8.59 -8.87 1.52
CA GLU A 19 -9.66 -8.31 2.36
C GLU A 19 -9.16 -7.88 3.74
N ARG A 20 -8.36 -8.73 4.39
CA ARG A 20 -7.81 -8.42 5.72
C ARG A 20 -6.85 -7.23 5.67
N THR A 21 -6.03 -7.18 4.62
CA THR A 21 -5.09 -6.09 4.37
C THR A 21 -5.84 -4.77 4.18
N LEU A 22 -6.78 -4.73 3.23
CA LEU A 22 -7.55 -3.53 2.90
C LEU A 22 -8.43 -3.08 4.06
N ALA A 23 -9.07 -3.99 4.79
CA ALA A 23 -9.86 -3.64 5.97
C ALA A 23 -9.00 -2.98 7.05
N SER A 24 -7.75 -3.45 7.26
CA SER A 24 -6.84 -2.80 8.22
C SER A 24 -6.38 -1.43 7.75
N THR A 25 -6.20 -1.25 6.45
CA THR A 25 -5.70 -0.01 5.83
C THR A 25 -6.79 1.06 5.71
N ALA A 26 -8.03 0.65 5.41
CA ALA A 26 -9.17 1.55 5.24
C ALA A 26 -9.74 2.04 6.57
N ASN A 27 -9.63 1.26 7.66
CA ASN A 27 -10.22 1.58 8.96
C ASN A 27 -9.21 2.18 9.95
N GLN A 28 -8.51 3.24 9.56
CA GLN A 28 -7.51 3.88 10.39
C GLN A 28 -8.13 4.99 11.24
N ASN A 29 -7.88 4.97 12.55
CA ASN A 29 -8.28 6.03 13.46
C ASN A 29 -7.21 7.14 13.43
N THR A 30 -7.44 8.14 12.57
CA THR A 30 -6.48 9.19 12.26
C THR A 30 -7.19 10.48 11.85
N ASN A 31 -6.65 11.63 12.25
CA ASN A 31 -7.08 12.96 11.77
C ASN A 31 -6.36 13.40 10.48
N THR A 32 -5.42 12.57 9.99
CA THR A 32 -4.70 12.81 8.74
C THR A 32 -5.49 12.23 7.59
N SER A 33 -5.80 13.04 6.57
CA SER A 33 -6.49 12.58 5.36
C SER A 33 -5.61 11.64 4.54
N TYR A 34 -6.21 10.57 4.04
CA TYR A 34 -5.53 9.61 3.17
C TYR A 34 -6.48 9.12 2.08
N GLU A 35 -5.89 8.58 1.01
CA GLU A 35 -6.57 7.80 -0.02
C GLU A 35 -5.96 6.39 -0.08
N LEU A 36 -6.77 5.41 -0.42
CA LEU A 36 -6.37 4.02 -0.63
C LEU A 36 -6.47 3.67 -2.12
N ILE A 37 -5.31 3.41 -2.71
CA ILE A 37 -5.13 3.06 -4.11
C ILE A 37 -4.77 1.58 -4.19
N VAL A 38 -5.61 0.81 -4.86
CA VAL A 38 -5.30 -0.56 -5.26
C VAL A 38 -4.74 -0.54 -6.67
N ALA A 39 -3.52 -1.05 -6.85
CA ALA A 39 -2.84 -1.13 -8.14
C ALA A 39 -2.81 -2.60 -8.59
N ASP A 40 -3.76 -3.00 -9.43
CA ASP A 40 -3.96 -4.36 -9.88
C ASP A 40 -3.19 -4.66 -11.18
N SER A 41 -2.50 -5.80 -11.23
CA SER A 41 -1.76 -6.24 -12.41
C SER A 41 -2.52 -7.33 -13.19
N GLU A 42 -3.79 -7.08 -13.52
CA GLU A 42 -4.71 -8.02 -14.19
C GLU A 42 -5.01 -9.29 -13.37
N SER A 43 -5.52 -9.12 -12.15
CA SER A 43 -6.01 -10.26 -11.36
C SER A 43 -7.16 -10.95 -12.07
N THR A 44 -7.12 -12.28 -12.08
CA THR A 44 -8.16 -13.17 -12.64
C THR A 44 -8.96 -13.90 -11.58
N ASP A 45 -8.68 -13.63 -10.30
CA ASP A 45 -9.42 -14.14 -9.15
C ASP A 45 -10.45 -13.10 -8.63
N GLY A 46 -10.96 -13.32 -7.41
CA GLY A 46 -11.91 -12.41 -6.76
C GLY A 46 -11.31 -11.12 -6.21
N SER A 47 -10.03 -10.80 -6.46
CA SER A 47 -9.35 -9.66 -5.87
C SER A 47 -10.03 -8.32 -6.16
N MET A 48 -10.52 -8.10 -7.38
CA MET A 48 -11.13 -6.81 -7.75
C MET A 48 -12.47 -6.58 -7.06
N SER A 49 -13.31 -7.61 -6.95
CA SER A 49 -14.56 -7.52 -6.16
C SER A 49 -14.31 -7.24 -4.68
N ILE A 50 -13.15 -7.64 -4.15
CA ILE A 50 -12.72 -7.26 -2.79
C ILE A 50 -12.26 -5.80 -2.78
N ALA A 51 -11.40 -5.41 -3.71
CA ALA A 51 -10.87 -4.04 -3.80
C ALA A 51 -11.97 -2.98 -3.89
N GLU A 52 -13.03 -3.23 -4.66
CA GLU A 52 -14.17 -2.32 -4.83
C GLU A 52 -14.88 -1.95 -3.52
N ARG A 53 -14.77 -2.77 -2.48
CA ARG A 53 -15.41 -2.50 -1.18
C ARG A 53 -14.60 -1.55 -0.28
N TYR A 54 -13.31 -1.38 -0.55
CA TYR A 54 -12.39 -0.71 0.37
C TYR A 54 -11.59 0.41 -0.28
N ALA A 55 -11.25 0.29 -1.56
CA ALA A 55 -10.38 1.23 -2.25
C ALA A 55 -11.15 2.49 -2.66
N ASP A 56 -10.49 3.64 -2.53
CA ASP A 56 -10.98 4.90 -3.12
C ASP A 56 -10.74 4.91 -4.63
N VAL A 57 -9.63 4.29 -5.06
CA VAL A 57 -9.22 4.19 -6.47
C VAL A 57 -8.66 2.81 -6.77
N ILE A 58 -9.09 2.21 -7.88
CA ILE A 58 -8.51 0.99 -8.43
C ILE A 58 -7.86 1.35 -9.77
N ILE A 59 -6.58 1.02 -9.92
CA ILE A 59 -5.80 1.24 -11.13
C ILE A 59 -5.42 -0.11 -11.71
N GLN A 60 -5.69 -0.30 -13.01
CA GLN A 60 -5.16 -1.41 -13.77
C GLN A 60 -3.76 -1.08 -14.28
N CYS A 61 -2.82 -1.99 -14.05
CA CYS A 61 -1.41 -1.83 -14.35
C CYS A 61 -1.01 -2.84 -15.43
N GLU A 62 -0.52 -2.33 -16.56
CA GLU A 62 -0.11 -3.15 -17.71
C GLU A 62 1.05 -4.10 -17.40
N GLU A 63 1.99 -3.64 -16.56
CA GLU A 63 3.14 -4.43 -16.13
C GLU A 63 2.83 -5.23 -14.87
N LYS A 64 3.24 -6.50 -14.87
CA LYS A 64 3.08 -7.41 -13.73
C LYS A 64 4.23 -7.29 -12.74
N GLY A 65 3.88 -7.43 -11.47
CA GLY A 65 4.84 -7.54 -10.36
C GLY A 65 4.73 -6.40 -9.36
N ILE A 66 5.17 -6.68 -8.13
CA ILE A 66 5.01 -5.77 -6.98
C ILE A 66 5.64 -4.40 -7.24
N GLY A 67 6.83 -4.34 -7.85
CA GLY A 67 7.50 -3.08 -8.18
C GLY A 67 6.73 -2.26 -9.21
N ALA A 68 6.23 -2.92 -10.26
CA ALA A 68 5.42 -2.29 -11.29
C ALA A 68 4.09 -1.77 -10.72
N GLY A 69 3.40 -2.56 -9.90
CA GLY A 69 2.17 -2.16 -9.21
C GLY A 69 2.39 -0.94 -8.30
N ARG A 70 3.47 -0.94 -7.49
CA ARG A 70 3.83 0.22 -6.66
C ARG A 70 4.07 1.48 -7.50
N HIS A 71 4.82 1.36 -8.59
CA HIS A 71 5.10 2.48 -9.49
C HIS A 71 3.83 3.01 -10.18
N CYS A 72 3.02 2.11 -10.72
CA CYS A 72 1.74 2.40 -11.34
C CYS A 72 0.79 3.14 -10.38
N GLY A 73 0.63 2.65 -9.15
CA GLY A 73 -0.15 3.34 -8.11
C GLY A 73 0.44 4.71 -7.73
N ALA A 74 1.77 4.81 -7.61
CA ALA A 74 2.44 6.07 -7.27
C ALA A 74 2.25 7.18 -8.33
N LYS A 75 2.09 6.83 -9.61
CA LYS A 75 1.78 7.81 -10.66
C LYS A 75 0.39 8.44 -10.50
N HIS A 76 -0.56 7.70 -9.94
CA HIS A 76 -1.95 8.10 -9.75
C HIS A 76 -2.23 8.69 -8.36
N ALA A 77 -1.31 8.52 -7.41
CA ALA A 77 -1.37 9.12 -6.10
C ALA A 77 -1.52 10.64 -6.16
N GLY A 78 -2.40 11.21 -5.33
CA GLY A 78 -2.59 12.65 -5.11
C GLY A 78 -1.94 13.17 -3.82
N GLY A 79 -1.51 12.26 -2.94
CA GLY A 79 -1.00 12.55 -1.61
C GLY A 79 0.44 13.07 -1.57
N ARG A 80 0.78 13.75 -0.47
CA ARG A 80 2.12 14.28 -0.22
C ARG A 80 3.11 13.20 0.18
N HIS A 81 2.60 12.19 0.89
CA HIS A 81 3.36 11.02 1.35
C HIS A 81 2.84 9.76 0.67
N LEU A 82 3.74 8.92 0.17
CA LEU A 82 3.39 7.59 -0.33
C LEU A 82 3.73 6.54 0.73
N VAL A 83 2.75 5.70 1.02
CA VAL A 83 2.89 4.51 1.86
C VAL A 83 2.58 3.30 0.98
N PHE A 84 3.50 2.34 0.92
CA PHE A 84 3.26 1.07 0.24
C PHE A 84 2.96 0.00 1.27
N ILE A 85 1.84 -0.70 1.10
CA ILE A 85 1.46 -1.80 1.98
C ILE A 85 1.41 -3.06 1.13
N ASP A 86 2.22 -4.04 1.48
CA ASP A 86 2.17 -5.36 0.86
C ASP A 86 0.94 -6.11 1.36
N ILE A 87 0.39 -6.92 0.47
CA ILE A 87 -0.64 -7.90 0.80
C ILE A 87 -0.05 -8.87 1.81
N ASP A 88 -0.86 -9.26 2.81
CA ASP A 88 -0.50 -10.03 4.01
C ASP A 88 -0.07 -9.18 5.21
N ARG A 89 0.08 -7.87 5.03
CA ARG A 89 0.42 -6.93 6.11
C ARG A 89 -0.80 -6.28 6.72
N LEU A 90 -0.69 -6.03 8.01
CA LEU A 90 -1.72 -5.36 8.78
C LEU A 90 -1.16 -4.08 9.36
N LEU A 91 -1.94 -3.02 9.25
CA LEU A 91 -1.61 -1.77 9.89
C LEU A 91 -2.34 -1.66 11.22
N HIS A 92 -1.63 -1.26 12.28
CA HIS A 92 -2.26 -0.97 13.57
C HIS A 92 -3.25 0.18 13.41
N ALA A 93 -4.49 0.00 13.87
CA ALA A 93 -5.59 0.95 13.68
C ALA A 93 -5.34 2.34 14.27
N HIS A 94 -4.46 2.47 15.27
CA HIS A 94 -4.15 3.75 15.92
C HIS A 94 -2.73 4.19 15.58
N GLY A 95 -2.62 5.33 14.89
CA GLY A 95 -1.34 5.97 14.62
C GLY A 95 -0.42 5.25 13.64
N GLY A 96 -0.90 4.24 12.91
CA GLY A 96 -0.10 3.46 11.96
C GLY A 96 0.59 4.35 10.92
N TYR A 97 -0.16 5.23 10.27
CA TYR A 97 0.41 6.17 9.29
C TYR A 97 1.33 7.21 9.92
N GLN A 98 0.97 7.79 11.07
CA GLN A 98 1.82 8.77 11.75
C GLN A 98 3.14 8.14 12.19
N LEU A 99 3.14 6.87 12.60
CA LEU A 99 4.34 6.13 12.93
C LEU A 99 5.24 5.98 11.70
N LEU A 100 4.68 5.59 10.56
CA LEU A 100 5.42 5.46 9.30
C LEU A 100 6.02 6.80 8.87
N ILE A 101 5.24 7.89 8.92
CA ILE A 101 5.70 9.24 8.59
C ILE A 101 6.81 9.70 9.56
N ARG A 102 6.59 9.57 10.87
CA ARG A 102 7.56 9.99 11.91
C ARG A 102 8.87 9.22 11.82
N ARG A 103 8.82 7.95 11.43
CA ARG A 103 10.01 7.11 11.25
C ARG A 103 10.66 7.28 9.87
N GLY A 104 10.12 8.14 8.99
CA GLY A 104 10.64 8.36 7.65
C GLY A 104 10.41 7.21 6.68
N ILE A 105 9.51 6.27 7.02
CA ILE A 105 9.20 5.04 6.25
C ILE A 105 8.12 5.36 5.19
N VAL A 106 8.28 6.50 4.53
CA VAL A 106 7.37 7.01 3.50
C VAL A 106 8.20 7.71 2.44
N LEU A 107 7.80 7.59 1.18
CA LEU A 107 8.38 8.42 0.14
C LEU A 107 7.67 9.79 0.16
N ARG A 108 8.44 10.88 0.14
CA ARG A 108 7.88 12.21 -0.08
C ARG A 108 7.80 12.46 -1.57
N ARG A 109 6.61 12.85 -2.05
CA ARG A 109 6.43 13.27 -3.43
C ARG A 109 6.96 14.69 -3.61
N HIS A 110 7.95 14.86 -4.48
CA HIS A 110 8.36 16.16 -5.00
C HIS A 110 8.06 16.22 -6.50
N LYS A 111 7.91 17.42 -7.07
CA LYS A 111 7.42 17.66 -8.44
C LYS A 111 8.08 16.83 -9.57
N SER A 112 9.26 16.24 -9.33
CA SER A 112 10.02 15.48 -10.34
C SER A 112 10.73 14.22 -9.81
N PHE A 113 10.70 13.94 -8.51
CA PHE A 113 11.42 12.79 -7.90
C PHE A 113 10.72 12.30 -6.62
N LEU A 114 10.90 11.01 -6.30
CA LEU A 114 10.56 10.41 -5.00
C LEU A 114 11.82 10.30 -4.16
N LEU A 115 11.84 10.88 -2.96
CA LEU A 115 12.96 10.80 -2.03
C LEU A 115 12.44 10.30 -0.66
N GLY A 116 13.11 9.32 -0.07
CA GLY A 116 12.74 8.80 1.25
C GLY A 116 13.56 7.59 1.68
N THR A 117 13.43 7.20 2.94
CA THR A 117 14.03 5.99 3.50
C THR A 117 13.01 4.85 3.48
N MET A 118 13.35 3.74 2.82
CA MET A 118 12.55 2.52 2.88
C MET A 118 13.04 1.68 4.06
N THR A 119 12.20 1.48 5.08
CA THR A 119 12.51 0.63 6.24
C THR A 119 11.56 -0.56 6.24
N VAL A 120 12.12 -1.78 6.19
CA VAL A 120 11.34 -3.01 6.30
C VAL A 120 10.98 -3.23 7.77
N LEU A 121 9.68 -3.20 8.10
CA LEU A 121 9.19 -3.52 9.44
C LEU A 121 8.74 -4.99 9.47
N GLY A 122 9.61 -5.86 9.98
CA GLY A 122 9.30 -7.24 10.36
C GLY A 122 9.29 -8.26 9.22
N GLY A 123 10.39 -8.99 9.08
CA GLY A 123 10.39 -10.38 8.61
C GLY A 123 10.84 -11.25 9.78
N GLN A 124 10.07 -12.26 10.16
CA GLN A 124 10.65 -13.38 10.89
C GLN A 124 11.64 -14.03 9.90
N GLU A 125 12.93 -14.01 10.22
CA GLU A 125 13.87 -14.91 9.55
C GLU A 125 13.35 -16.34 9.79
N LYS A 126 12.85 -17.00 8.75
CA LYS A 126 12.86 -18.45 8.77
C LYS A 126 14.32 -18.83 8.75
N GLY A 127 14.87 -19.11 9.93
CA GLY A 127 16.20 -19.69 10.07
C GLY A 127 16.30 -20.87 9.11
N VAL A 128 17.30 -20.82 8.23
CA VAL A 128 17.75 -21.99 7.49
C VAL A 128 18.33 -22.92 8.56
N ALA A 129 17.49 -23.81 9.09
CA ALA A 129 17.94 -24.97 9.82
C ALA A 129 18.71 -25.85 8.81
N GLY A 130 19.91 -26.26 9.22
CA GLY A 130 20.95 -26.78 8.35
C GLY A 130 20.59 -28.06 7.58
N ALA A 131 21.33 -28.23 6.49
CA ALA A 131 21.67 -29.51 5.88
C ALA A 131 23.19 -29.52 5.67
#